data_AF-A0A5C4ZX64-F1
#
_entry.id   AF-A0A5C4ZX64-F1
#
_cell.length_a   1.000
_cell.length_b   1.000
_cell.length_c   1.000
_cell.angle_alpha   90.00
_cell.angle_beta   90.00
_cell.angle_gamma   90.00
#
_symmetry.space_group_name_H-M   'P 1'
#
loop_
_entity.id
_entity.type
_entity.pdbx_description
1 polymer ?
#
loop_
_entity_poly.entity_id
_entity_poly.type
_entity_poly.pdbx_seq_one_letter_code
_entity_poly.pdbx_strand_id
1 'polypeptide(L)' 'MSKQDQKAQELLIEAWKDPEIREKAKNFPQHPSGKAIHELTVEELAEIQGASDVQPETTPACVTALTTGIIFSIKWC' A
#
# COMPACT_ATOMS: atom_id res chain seq x y z
N MET A 1 5.39 -11.55 -32.48
CA MET A 1 5.78 -10.16 -32.11
C MET A 1 6.86 -9.69 -33.07
N SER A 2 6.65 -8.56 -33.73
CA SER A 2 7.67 -7.94 -34.57
C SER A 2 8.70 -7.18 -33.70
N LYS A 3 9.91 -6.95 -34.21
CA LYS A 3 10.93 -6.15 -33.48
C LYS A 3 10.48 -4.73 -33.17
N GLN A 4 9.52 -4.21 -33.94
CA GLN A 4 8.94 -2.88 -33.74
C GLN A 4 8.07 -2.82 -32.48
N ASP A 5 7.35 -3.91 -32.18
CA ASP A 5 6.50 -4.00 -30.98
C ASP A 5 7.34 -4.01 -29.69
N GLN A 6 8.50 -4.66 -29.71
CA GLN A 6 9.42 -4.70 -28.57
C GLN A 6 9.99 -3.33 -28.25
N LYS A 7 10.43 -2.59 -29.27
CA LYS A 7 10.96 -1.23 -29.08
C LYS A 7 9.88 -0.28 -28.56
N ALA A 8 8.63 -0.44 -28.99
CA ALA A 8 7.51 0.34 -28.48
C ALA A 8 7.22 0.03 -27.00
N GLN A 9 7.33 -1.23 -26.57
CA GLN A 9 7.19 -1.62 -25.16
C GLN A 9 8.31 -1.05 -24.28
N GLU A 10 9.55 -1.06 -24.75
CA GLU A 10 10.68 -0.49 -23.99
C GLU A 10 10.49 1.00 -23.72
N LEU A 11 10.06 1.76 -24.73
CA LEU A 11 9.76 3.18 -24.60
C LEU A 11 8.58 3.45 -23.67
N LEU A 12 7.55 2.57 -23.72
CA LEU A 12 6.42 2.64 -22.80
C LEU A 12 6.86 2.41 -21.35
N ILE A 13 7.73 1.43 -21.11
CA ILE A 13 8.28 1.12 -19.80
C ILE A 13 9.16 2.26 -19.29
N GLU A 14 9.98 2.86 -20.15
CA GLU A 14 10.84 3.99 -19.80
C GLU A 14 9.99 5.20 -19.37
N ALA A 15 8.95 5.54 -20.13
CA ALA A 15 8.01 6.59 -19.77
C ALA A 15 7.26 6.32 -18.46
N TRP A 16 7.01 5.05 -18.12
CA TRP A 16 6.43 4.68 -16.81
C TRP A 16 7.43 4.75 -15.66
N LYS A 17 8.74 4.74 -15.89
CA LYS A 17 9.75 4.87 -14.83
C LYS A 17 9.93 6.33 -14.42
N ASP A 18 9.80 7.27 -15.34
CA ASP A 18 10.04 8.68 -15.09
C ASP A 18 8.77 9.41 -14.61
N PRO A 19 8.74 9.94 -13.37
CA PRO A 19 7.55 10.57 -12.81
C PRO A 19 7.15 11.85 -13.56
N GLU A 20 8.11 12.65 -14.03
CA GLU A 20 7.82 13.87 -14.79
C GLU A 20 7.14 13.60 -16.13
N ILE A 21 7.53 12.52 -16.80
CA ILE A 21 6.95 12.11 -18.08
C ILE A 21 5.54 11.58 -17.84
N ARG A 22 5.37 10.80 -16.77
CA ARG A 22 4.07 10.28 -16.32
C ARG A 22 3.06 11.39 -16.01
N GLU A 23 3.45 12.47 -15.33
CA GLU A 23 2.53 13.57 -15.00
C GLU A 23 2.18 14.46 -16.20
N LYS A 24 3.15 14.74 -17.08
CA LYS A 24 2.93 15.58 -18.27
C LYS A 24 2.08 14.86 -19.32
N ALA A 25 2.08 13.54 -19.32
CA ALA A 25 1.40 12.74 -20.31
C ALA A 25 -0.05 12.42 -19.89
N LYS A 26 -0.93 13.44 -19.90
CA LYS A 26 -2.39 13.30 -19.67
C LYS A 26 -3.09 12.30 -20.62
N ASN A 27 -2.46 11.94 -21.74
CA ASN A 27 -2.96 10.98 -22.73
C ASN A 27 -2.17 9.65 -22.74
N PHE A 28 -1.31 9.40 -21.75
CA PHE A 28 -0.53 8.16 -21.69
C PHE A 28 -1.36 7.01 -21.12
N PRO A 29 -1.12 5.76 -21.57
CA PRO A 29 -1.69 4.59 -20.91
C PRO A 29 -1.27 4.58 -19.45
N GLN A 30 -2.24 4.60 -18.54
CA GLN A 30 -1.95 4.51 -17.13
C GLN A 30 -1.32 3.15 -16.82
N HIS A 31 -0.31 3.14 -15.95
CA HIS A 31 0.35 1.91 -15.56
C HIS A 31 -0.69 0.95 -14.95
N PRO A 32 -0.70 -0.34 -15.33
CA PRO A 32 -1.73 -1.29 -14.88
C PRO A 32 -1.76 -1.47 -13.35
N SER A 33 -0.65 -1.22 -12.66
CA SER A 33 -0.56 -1.26 -11.19
C SER A 33 -0.97 0.04 -10.48
N GLY A 34 -1.44 1.06 -11.21
CA GLY A 34 -1.83 2.34 -10.62
C GLY A 34 -0.65 3.24 -10.23
N LYS A 35 -0.88 4.16 -9.29
CA LYS A 35 0.14 5.08 -8.76
C LYS A 35 1.19 4.32 -7.95
N ALA A 36 2.41 4.86 -7.88
CA ALA A 36 3.42 4.29 -7.02
C ALA A 36 3.14 4.63 -5.54
N ILE A 37 3.56 3.76 -4.61
CA ILE A 37 3.28 3.90 -3.16
C ILE A 37 3.79 5.24 -2.60
N HIS A 38 4.92 5.74 -3.09
CA HIS A 38 5.51 7.01 -2.65
C HIS A 38 4.78 8.25 -3.18
N GLU A 39 3.88 8.08 -4.15
CA GLU A 39 3.04 9.15 -4.71
C GLU A 39 1.66 9.18 -4.05
N LEU A 40 1.37 8.24 -3.16
CA LEU A 40 0.13 8.20 -2.41
C LEU A 40 0.19 9.17 -1.23
N THR A 41 -0.93 9.84 -1.00
CA THR A 41 -1.15 10.64 0.20
C THR A 41 -1.24 9.74 1.43
N VAL A 42 -1.04 10.32 2.63
CA VAL A 42 -1.09 9.55 3.89
C VAL A 42 -2.48 8.92 4.09
N GLU A 43 -3.52 9.61 3.65
CA GLU A 43 -4.90 9.17 3.67
C GLU A 43 -5.12 7.96 2.74
N GLU A 44 -4.67 8.04 1.48
CA GLU A 44 -4.72 6.91 0.53
C GLU A 44 -3.90 5.70 1.05
N LEU A 45 -2.78 5.95 1.73
CA LEU A 45 -1.98 4.89 2.36
C LEU A 45 -2.70 4.24 3.56
N ALA A 46 -3.40 5.04 4.37
CA ALA A 46 -4.16 4.54 5.52
C ALA A 46 -5.35 3.67 5.08
N GLU A 47 -5.98 4.00 3.96
CA GLU A 47 -7.02 3.18 3.33
C GLU A 47 -6.48 1.81 2.88
N ILE A 48 -5.30 1.76 2.26
CA ILE A 48 -4.65 0.49 1.85
C ILE A 48 -4.30 -0.37 3.06
N GLN A 49 -3.82 0.24 4.14
CA GLN A 49 -3.49 -0.47 5.37
C GLN A 49 -4.73 -0.97 6.14
N GLY A 50 -5.94 -0.59 5.71
CA GLY A 50 -7.18 -0.91 6.42
C GLY A 50 -7.29 -0.19 7.76
N ALA A 51 -6.53 0.90 7.96
CA ALA A 51 -6.46 1.64 9.22
C ALA A 51 -7.65 2.60 9.44
N SER A 52 -8.52 2.76 8.44
CA SER A 52 -9.62 3.74 8.44
C SER A 52 -10.82 3.33 9.31
N ASP A 53 -11.00 2.04 9.59
CA ASP A 53 -12.13 1.51 10.41
C ASP A 53 -11.63 0.68 11.61
N VAL A 54 -10.48 1.04 12.18
CA VAL A 54 -10.04 0.42 13.43
C VAL A 54 -10.64 1.22 14.57
N GLN A 55 -11.83 0.81 15.02
CA GLN A 55 -12.43 1.36 16.23
C GLN A 55 -11.47 1.08 17.42
N PRO A 56 -10.97 2.10 18.14
CA PRO A 56 -10.06 1.89 19.27
C PRO A 56 -10.73 1.10 20.41
N GLU A 57 -12.07 1.08 20.45
CA GLU A 57 -12.88 0.35 21.43
C GLU A 57 -12.90 -1.16 21.18
N THR A 58 -12.55 -1.63 19.98
CA THR A 58 -12.38 -3.07 19.71
C THR A 58 -10.97 -3.48 20.08
N THR A 59 -10.63 -3.38 21.37
CA THR A 59 -9.43 -4.05 21.88
C THR A 59 -9.62 -5.55 21.61
N PRO A 60 -8.82 -6.18 20.72
CA PRO A 60 -9.00 -7.60 20.46
C PRO A 60 -8.84 -8.35 21.78
N ALA A 61 -9.77 -9.25 22.08
CA ALA A 61 -9.80 -10.03 23.33
C ALA A 61 -8.46 -10.74 23.64
N CYS A 62 -7.59 -10.88 22.64
CA CYS A 62 -6.22 -11.34 22.76
C CYS A 62 -5.39 -10.49 23.76
N VAL A 63 -5.53 -9.16 23.76
CA VAL A 63 -4.74 -8.26 24.64
C VAL A 63 -5.27 -8.30 26.07
N THR A 64 -6.58 -8.42 26.26
CA THR A 64 -7.20 -8.56 27.59
C THR A 64 -6.91 -9.93 28.20
N ALA A 65 -6.90 -11.00 27.39
CA ALA A 65 -6.51 -12.35 27.82
C ALA A 65 -5.02 -12.43 28.22
N LEU A 66 -4.13 -11.77 27.47
CA LEU A 66 -2.70 -11.73 27.81
C LEU A 66 -2.44 -11.00 29.12
N THR A 67 -3.06 -9.84 29.32
CA THR A 67 -2.86 -9.04 30.54
C THR A 67 -3.42 -9.73 31.78
N THR A 68 -4.62 -10.32 31.70
CA THR A 68 -5.20 -11.08 32.83
C THR A 68 -4.41 -12.34 33.16
N GLY A 69 -3.96 -13.10 32.15
CA GLY A 69 -3.14 -14.29 32.36
C GLY A 69 -1.81 -13.98 33.05
N ILE A 70 -1.09 -12.93 32.60
CA ILE A 70 0.18 -12.51 33.20
C ILE A 70 -0.02 -12.06 34.66
N ILE A 71 -1.04 -11.25 34.94
CA ILE A 71 -1.30 -10.75 36.30
C ILE A 71 -1.66 -11.90 37.25
N PHE A 72 -2.46 -12.87 36.80
CA PHE A 72 -2.83 -14.02 37.62
C PHE A 72 -1.61 -14.90 37.93
N SER A 73 -0.74 -15.15 36.93
CA SER A 73 0.51 -15.89 37.12
C SER A 73 1.46 -15.20 38.10
N ILE A 74 1.66 -13.88 38.00
CA ILE A 74 2.54 -13.16 38.94
C ILE A 74 2.00 -13.17 40.38
N LYS A 75 0.67 -13.12 40.55
CA LYS A 75 0.04 -13.04 41.87
C LYS A 75 -0.08 -14.39 42.58
N TRP A 76 -0.01 -15.50 41.84
CA TRP A 76 -0.14 -16.87 42.35
C TRP A 76 1.08 -17.78 42.07
N CYS A 77 2.21 -17.20 41.61
CA CYS A 77 3.53 -17.82 41.66
C CYS A 77 4.25 -17.51 42.98
#